data_AF-A0A1Q3SSY2-F1
#
_entry.id   AF-A0A1Q3SSY2-F1
#
_cell.length_a   1.000
_cell.length_b   1.000
_cell.length_c   1.000
_cell.angle_alpha   90.00
_cell.angle_beta   90.00
_cell.angle_gamma   90.00
#
_symmetry.space_group_name_H-M   'P 1'
#
loop_
_entity.id
_entity.type
_entity.pdbx_description
1 polymer ?
#
loop_
_entity_poly.entity_id
_entity_poly.type
_entity_poly.pdbx_seq_one_letter_code
_entity_poly.pdbx_strand_id
1 'polypeptide(L)'
;MGLFSDFKKVVEESNRVGRKPIPDSVVLNSQDAQFLPRFKQTNRTGKLKLKAAFFNEMIAESVALHHYLNSQTREAYRITCKNGFFYNQKGDLLQGPFIYVLFPDGRLYGCSLYDGKHHSHLSSGLTLDGAGIMYLERGQLVTLSNESGHYKPMLEEMQDAIAWFAKNSNNNFIFEDHSHQDKTKIFNGINYYKVITKRQNGSHVLEPIGTTNLVDAITSLRNTFLQRYLDTFESLDIEDSEAEEEMEDLYAKEKGEKIESLEISWIEKGILDYPELVVHTCLQNLNIPNKQLSRFNCILR
;
A
#
# COMPACT_ATOMS: atom_id res chain seq x y z
N MET A 1 -29.64 -33.12 -24.77
CA MET A 1 -28.21 -33.29 -25.15
C MET A 1 -27.93 -32.54 -26.46
N GLY A 2 -27.86 -31.20 -26.43
CA GLY A 2 -27.71 -30.42 -27.67
C GLY A 2 -27.12 -29.02 -27.53
N LEU A 3 -26.48 -28.69 -26.39
CA LEU A 3 -25.90 -27.35 -26.15
C LEU A 3 -24.37 -27.37 -25.94
N PHE A 4 -23.75 -28.56 -25.90
CA PHE A 4 -22.30 -28.72 -25.72
C PHE A 4 -21.53 -28.98 -27.04
N SER A 5 -22.21 -29.26 -28.16
CA SER A 5 -21.54 -29.46 -29.46
C SER A 5 -21.17 -28.15 -30.14
N ASP A 6 -21.93 -27.08 -29.92
CA ASP A 6 -21.74 -25.83 -30.66
C ASP A 6 -20.56 -25.00 -30.13
N PHE A 7 -20.23 -25.13 -28.83
CA PHE A 7 -19.06 -24.48 -28.25
C PHE A 7 -17.73 -25.04 -28.75
N LYS A 8 -17.66 -26.34 -29.06
CA LYS A 8 -16.44 -26.97 -29.61
C LYS A 8 -16.16 -26.52 -31.05
N LYS A 9 -17.22 -26.29 -31.85
CA LYS A 9 -17.09 -25.82 -33.23
C LYS A 9 -16.55 -24.38 -33.33
N VAL A 10 -17.01 -23.49 -32.44
CA VAL A 10 -16.54 -22.08 -32.41
C VAL A 10 -15.06 -21.99 -32.02
N VAL A 11 -14.59 -22.83 -31.09
CA VAL A 11 -13.18 -22.86 -30.68
C VAL A 11 -12.29 -23.46 -31.77
N GLU A 12 -12.75 -24.49 -32.49
CA GLU A 12 -11.99 -25.09 -33.60
C GLU A 12 -11.93 -24.20 -34.85
N GLU A 13 -12.94 -23.39 -35.14
CA GLU A 13 -12.92 -22.42 -36.25
C GLU A 13 -12.02 -21.22 -35.96
N SER A 14 -11.92 -20.77 -34.71
CA SER A 14 -11.01 -19.67 -34.32
C SER A 14 -9.52 -20.03 -34.48
N ASN A 15 -9.18 -21.33 -34.50
CA ASN A 15 -7.82 -21.83 -34.69
C ASN A 15 -7.44 -22.11 -36.16
N ARG A 16 -8.37 -21.92 -37.12
CA ARG A 16 -8.10 -22.10 -38.57
C ARG A 16 -7.70 -20.80 -39.29
N VAL A 17 -7.84 -19.65 -38.65
CA VAL A 17 -7.34 -18.39 -39.20
C VAL A 17 -5.86 -18.30 -38.88
N GLY A 18 -5.01 -18.69 -39.84
CA GLY A 18 -3.56 -18.68 -39.70
C GLY A 18 -3.07 -17.35 -39.14
N ARG A 19 -2.55 -17.38 -37.90
CA ARG A 19 -1.84 -16.23 -37.32
C ARG A 19 -0.63 -15.98 -38.23
N LYS A 20 -0.56 -14.78 -38.80
CA LYS A 20 0.66 -14.32 -39.47
C LYS A 20 1.81 -14.43 -38.46
N PRO A 21 2.98 -14.97 -38.84
CA PRO A 21 4.14 -14.97 -37.97
C PRO A 21 4.42 -13.53 -37.53
N ILE A 22 4.60 -13.35 -36.22
CA ILE A 22 5.04 -12.09 -35.64
C ILE A 22 6.41 -11.81 -36.27
N PRO A 23 6.64 -10.63 -36.87
CA PRO A 23 7.93 -10.31 -37.46
C PRO A 23 9.00 -10.36 -36.38
N ASP A 24 10.04 -11.16 -36.62
CA ASP A 24 11.24 -11.20 -35.79
C ASP A 24 11.82 -9.77 -35.74
N SER A 25 11.86 -9.19 -34.55
CA SER A 25 12.31 -7.83 -34.22
C SER A 25 11.33 -6.68 -34.56
N VAL A 26 10.51 -6.31 -33.57
CA VAL A 26 10.01 -4.93 -33.48
C VAL A 26 11.17 -4.06 -33.01
N VAL A 27 11.85 -3.41 -33.96
CA VAL A 27 12.86 -2.39 -33.65
C VAL A 27 12.11 -1.14 -33.17
N LEU A 28 12.25 -0.81 -31.88
CA LEU A 28 11.74 0.44 -31.33
C LEU A 28 12.31 1.62 -32.12
N ASN A 29 11.43 2.49 -32.61
CA ASN A 29 11.82 3.68 -33.34
C ASN A 29 12.53 4.65 -32.39
N SER A 30 13.56 5.35 -32.87
CA SER A 30 14.40 6.25 -32.08
C SER A 30 13.65 7.42 -31.42
N GLN A 31 12.47 7.79 -31.92
CA GLN A 31 11.56 8.75 -31.30
C GLN A 31 10.79 8.18 -30.11
N ASP A 32 10.56 6.86 -30.01
CA ASP A 32 9.89 6.28 -28.83
C ASP A 32 10.86 6.17 -27.64
N ALA A 33 12.17 6.04 -27.93
CA ALA A 33 13.23 6.05 -26.93
C ALA A 33 13.45 7.41 -26.25
N GLN A 34 12.91 8.51 -26.79
CA GLN A 34 13.10 9.86 -26.26
C GLN A 34 12.19 10.18 -25.06
N PHE A 35 11.12 9.39 -24.84
CA PHE A 35 10.23 9.50 -23.68
C PHE A 35 10.69 8.65 -22.49
N LEU A 36 11.74 7.85 -22.66
CA LEU A 36 12.38 7.16 -21.55
C LEU A 36 13.26 8.18 -20.80
N PRO A 37 13.01 8.44 -19.51
CA PRO A 37 13.83 9.35 -18.73
C PRO A 37 15.29 8.89 -18.81
N ARG A 38 16.19 9.77 -19.27
CA ARG A 38 17.65 9.54 -19.28
C ARG A 38 18.17 9.51 -17.85
N PHE A 39 17.91 8.42 -17.14
CA PHE A 39 18.48 8.17 -15.83
C PHE A 39 19.95 7.80 -16.01
N LYS A 40 20.85 8.75 -15.71
CA LYS A 40 22.25 8.43 -15.47
C LYS A 40 22.30 7.42 -14.32
N GLN A 41 22.63 6.17 -14.66
CA GLN A 41 22.83 5.10 -13.68
C GLN A 41 24.04 5.42 -12.82
N THR A 42 23.82 6.02 -11.66
CA THR A 42 24.82 6.04 -10.59
C THR A 42 24.66 4.74 -9.80
N ASN A 43 25.72 3.93 -9.74
CA ASN A 43 25.82 2.75 -8.86
C ASN A 43 25.80 3.19 -7.39
N ARG A 44 24.62 3.54 -6.87
CA ARG A 44 24.40 3.70 -5.44
C ARG A 44 23.90 2.37 -4.88
N THR A 45 24.55 1.89 -3.83
CA THR A 45 24.03 0.86 -2.93
C THR A 45 22.64 1.30 -2.42
N GLY A 46 21.63 0.42 -2.47
CA GLY A 46 20.27 0.71 -1.97
C GLY A 46 19.17 0.83 -3.03
N LYS A 47 19.45 0.68 -4.32
CA LYS A 47 18.41 0.74 -5.37
C LYS A 47 17.82 -0.63 -5.68
N LEU A 48 16.49 -0.75 -5.54
CA LEU A 48 15.76 -1.97 -5.86
C LEU A 48 15.64 -2.15 -7.37
N LYS A 49 16.12 -3.31 -7.84
CA LYS A 49 15.92 -3.77 -9.21
C LYS A 49 15.05 -5.01 -9.19
N LEU A 50 14.29 -5.20 -10.27
CA LEU A 50 13.65 -6.48 -10.52
C LEU A 50 14.73 -7.58 -10.55
N LYS A 51 14.55 -8.64 -9.77
CA LYS A 51 15.54 -9.73 -9.69
C LYS A 51 15.67 -10.40 -11.05
N ALA A 52 16.89 -10.80 -11.40
CA ALA A 52 17.23 -11.19 -12.77
C ALA A 52 16.41 -12.38 -13.31
N ALA A 53 15.97 -13.27 -12.43
CA ALA A 53 15.08 -14.39 -12.78
C ALA A 53 13.74 -13.94 -13.40
N PHE A 54 13.31 -12.70 -13.14
CA PHE A 54 12.06 -12.12 -13.61
C PHE A 54 12.25 -11.15 -14.78
N PHE A 55 13.48 -11.02 -15.33
CA PHE A 55 13.68 -10.24 -16.55
C PHE A 55 12.94 -10.86 -17.75
N ASN A 56 12.74 -12.18 -17.76
CA ASN A 56 11.93 -12.82 -18.79
C ASN A 56 10.45 -12.44 -18.68
N GLU A 57 9.93 -12.19 -17.47
CA GLU A 57 8.58 -11.64 -17.26
C GLU A 57 8.54 -10.20 -17.77
N MET A 58 9.52 -9.36 -17.41
CA MET A 58 9.64 -8.00 -17.95
C MET A 58 9.71 -7.96 -19.48
N ILE A 59 10.47 -8.86 -20.10
CA ILE A 59 10.63 -8.95 -21.57
C ILE A 59 9.35 -9.50 -22.20
N ALA A 60 8.79 -10.59 -21.67
CA ALA A 60 7.52 -11.16 -22.15
C ALA A 60 6.36 -10.15 -22.05
N GLU A 61 6.34 -9.35 -20.97
CA GLU A 61 5.34 -8.30 -20.71
C GLU A 61 5.61 -7.01 -21.51
N SER A 62 6.83 -6.79 -22.01
CA SER A 62 7.16 -5.67 -22.91
C SER A 62 6.76 -5.92 -24.37
N VAL A 63 6.58 -7.19 -24.75
CA VAL A 63 6.26 -7.62 -26.12
C VAL A 63 4.77 -7.94 -26.28
N ALA A 64 4.08 -8.35 -25.21
CA ALA A 64 2.64 -8.55 -25.20
C ALA A 64 1.89 -7.22 -24.99
N LEU A 65 0.94 -6.91 -25.88
CA LEU A 65 -0.02 -5.82 -25.64
C LEU A 65 -0.72 -6.05 -24.30
N HIS A 66 -0.59 -5.07 -23.41
CA HIS A 66 -1.32 -4.90 -22.13
C HIS A 66 -0.87 -5.75 -20.95
N HIS A 67 0.03 -5.24 -20.11
CA HIS A 67 0.01 -5.55 -18.66
C HIS A 67 0.59 -4.41 -17.79
N TYR A 68 1.59 -3.66 -18.27
CA TYR A 68 2.15 -2.51 -17.53
C TYR A 68 1.38 -1.20 -17.71
N LEU A 69 1.32 -0.39 -16.64
CA LEU A 69 0.82 0.98 -16.74
C LEU A 69 1.88 1.89 -17.37
N ASN A 70 1.52 2.54 -18.48
CA ASN A 70 2.32 3.62 -19.04
C ASN A 70 2.33 4.83 -18.08
N SER A 71 3.16 5.83 -18.35
CA SER A 71 3.30 7.00 -17.48
C SER A 71 1.98 7.73 -17.22
N GLN A 72 1.13 7.87 -18.24
CA GLN A 72 -0.15 8.57 -18.12
C GLN A 72 -1.15 7.78 -17.27
N THR A 73 -1.29 6.48 -17.52
CA THR A 73 -2.24 5.64 -16.78
C THR A 73 -1.79 5.39 -15.34
N ARG A 74 -0.49 5.46 -15.06
CA ARG A 74 0.08 5.35 -13.72
C ARG A 74 -0.23 6.56 -12.83
N GLU A 75 -0.39 7.76 -13.39
CA GLU A 75 -0.74 8.95 -12.60
C GLU A 75 -2.11 8.84 -11.92
N ALA A 76 -3.03 8.00 -12.45
CA ALA A 76 -4.29 7.69 -11.76
C ALA A 76 -4.07 6.99 -10.40
N TYR A 77 -2.92 6.35 -10.20
CA TYR A 77 -2.50 5.67 -8.99
C TYR A 77 -1.55 6.49 -8.14
N ARG A 78 -1.43 7.79 -8.43
CA ARG A 78 -0.54 8.67 -7.67
C ARG A 78 -1.06 8.84 -6.26
N ILE A 79 -0.18 8.61 -5.30
CA ILE A 79 -0.43 8.89 -3.89
C ILE A 79 0.35 10.16 -3.53
N THR A 80 -0.34 11.09 -2.88
CA THR A 80 0.27 12.33 -2.37
C THR A 80 0.24 12.32 -0.86
N CYS A 81 1.28 12.88 -0.23
CA CYS A 81 1.32 13.06 1.21
C CYS A 81 1.30 14.56 1.51
N LYS A 82 0.34 15.00 2.33
CA LYS A 82 0.22 16.39 2.78
C LYS A 82 -0.04 16.38 4.27
N ASN A 83 0.75 17.13 5.03
CA ASN A 83 0.61 17.23 6.49
C ASN A 83 0.55 15.86 7.20
N GLY A 84 1.29 14.86 6.71
CA GLY A 84 1.31 13.52 7.31
C GLY A 84 0.15 12.61 6.92
N PHE A 85 -0.78 13.09 6.09
CA PHE A 85 -1.90 12.32 5.58
C PHE A 85 -1.69 11.95 4.12
N PHE A 86 -2.11 10.75 3.74
CA PHE A 86 -1.97 10.18 2.42
C PHE A 86 -3.30 10.22 1.67
N TYR A 87 -3.24 10.74 0.45
CA TYR A 87 -4.39 10.99 -0.40
C TYR A 87 -4.22 10.32 -1.76
N ASN A 88 -5.34 9.88 -2.34
CA ASN A 88 -5.37 9.46 -3.75
C ASN A 88 -5.28 10.68 -4.70
N GLN A 89 -5.30 10.42 -6.00
CA GLN A 89 -5.29 11.47 -7.04
C GLN A 89 -6.52 12.40 -7.00
N LYS A 90 -7.65 11.93 -6.47
CA LYS A 90 -8.90 12.71 -6.33
C LYS A 90 -8.88 13.62 -5.09
N GLY A 91 -7.90 13.45 -4.20
CA GLY A 91 -7.80 14.20 -2.94
C GLY A 91 -8.52 13.52 -1.77
N ASP A 92 -8.99 12.28 -1.91
CA ASP A 92 -9.62 11.54 -0.81
C ASP A 92 -8.55 10.90 0.08
N LEU A 93 -8.81 10.87 1.39
CA LEU A 93 -7.98 10.14 2.35
C LEU A 93 -7.98 8.65 2.03
N LEU A 94 -6.80 8.04 2.03
CA LEU A 94 -6.65 6.61 1.80
C LEU A 94 -7.02 5.80 3.04
N GLN A 95 -7.72 4.68 2.84
CA GLN A 95 -8.15 3.76 3.88
C GLN A 95 -7.94 2.31 3.43
N GLY A 96 -7.33 1.50 4.29
CA GLY A 96 -7.12 0.06 4.08
C GLY A 96 -5.72 -0.29 3.55
N PRO A 97 -5.56 -1.53 3.06
CA PRO A 97 -4.29 -2.04 2.55
C PRO A 97 -4.05 -1.63 1.09
N PHE A 98 -2.83 -1.18 0.81
CA PHE A 98 -2.37 -0.79 -0.52
C PHE A 98 -1.06 -1.49 -0.85
N ILE A 99 -0.91 -1.95 -2.09
CA ILE A 99 0.44 -2.15 -2.63
C ILE A 99 1.03 -0.78 -2.95
N TYR A 100 2.34 -0.62 -2.77
CA TYR A 100 3.01 0.62 -3.11
C TYR A 100 4.34 0.38 -3.83
N VAL A 101 4.72 1.37 -4.63
CA VAL A 101 6.05 1.51 -5.21
C VAL A 101 6.52 2.96 -5.02
N LEU A 102 7.71 3.14 -4.49
CA LEU A 102 8.35 4.43 -4.28
C LEU A 102 9.52 4.58 -5.24
N PHE A 103 9.49 5.64 -6.03
CA PHE A 103 10.54 5.97 -6.98
C PHE A 103 11.65 6.81 -6.36
N PRO A 104 12.89 6.78 -6.93
CA PRO A 104 14.02 7.58 -6.45
C PRO A 104 13.83 9.10 -6.45
N ASP A 105 12.84 9.60 -7.18
CA ASP A 105 12.46 11.01 -7.20
C ASP A 105 11.37 11.35 -6.18
N GLY A 106 11.03 10.41 -5.28
CA GLY A 106 10.03 10.58 -4.24
C GLY A 106 8.59 10.42 -4.72
N ARG A 107 8.35 10.02 -5.98
CA ARG A 107 7.00 9.73 -6.45
C ARG A 107 6.53 8.39 -5.87
N LEU A 108 5.42 8.45 -5.14
CA LEU A 108 4.75 7.29 -4.56
C LEU A 108 3.52 6.93 -5.41
N TYR A 109 3.45 5.68 -5.84
CA TYR A 109 2.26 5.14 -6.48
C TYR A 109 1.76 3.94 -5.69
N GLY A 110 0.44 3.76 -5.66
CA GLY A 110 -0.17 2.62 -5.01
C GLY A 110 -1.61 2.43 -5.43
N CYS A 111 -2.07 1.20 -5.26
CA CYS A 111 -3.47 0.83 -5.48
C CYS A 111 -3.94 -0.06 -4.34
N SER A 112 -5.25 -0.10 -4.15
CA SER A 112 -5.87 -1.03 -3.20
C SER A 112 -5.40 -2.45 -3.50
N LEU A 113 -5.16 -3.25 -2.46
CA LEU A 113 -4.80 -4.67 -2.61
C LEU A 113 -5.88 -5.44 -3.41
N TYR A 114 -7.11 -4.93 -3.43
CA TYR A 114 -8.25 -5.52 -4.15
C TYR A 114 -8.38 -5.07 -5.61
N ASP A 115 -7.51 -4.18 -6.11
CA ASP A 115 -7.56 -3.67 -7.51
C ASP A 115 -7.06 -4.72 -8.55
N GLY A 116 -6.58 -5.88 -8.09
CA GLY A 116 -6.06 -6.94 -8.96
C GLY A 116 -4.73 -6.61 -9.64
N LYS A 117 -4.08 -5.50 -9.26
CA LYS A 117 -2.74 -5.11 -9.75
C LYS A 117 -1.64 -5.66 -8.86
N HIS A 118 -0.44 -5.74 -9.41
CA HIS A 118 0.78 -6.12 -8.70
C HIS A 118 1.83 -5.00 -8.77
N HIS A 119 2.87 -5.04 -7.92
CA HIS A 119 3.93 -4.03 -7.88
C HIS A 119 4.56 -3.77 -9.24
N SER A 120 4.73 -4.82 -10.04
CA SER A 120 5.27 -4.75 -11.41
C SER A 120 4.40 -3.88 -12.33
N HIS A 121 3.07 -3.92 -12.19
CA HIS A 121 2.14 -3.09 -12.96
C HIS A 121 2.40 -1.59 -12.72
N LEU A 122 2.66 -1.23 -11.46
CA LEU A 122 2.90 0.15 -11.02
C LEU A 122 4.32 0.63 -11.34
N SER A 123 5.33 -0.24 -11.22
CA SER A 123 6.73 0.15 -11.47
C SER A 123 7.09 0.15 -12.96
N SER A 124 6.49 -0.78 -13.72
CA SER A 124 6.86 -1.13 -15.10
C SER A 124 8.35 -1.43 -15.24
N GLY A 125 8.91 -2.20 -14.30
CA GLY A 125 10.31 -2.63 -14.31
C GLY A 125 11.34 -1.53 -14.00
N LEU A 126 10.89 -0.31 -13.71
CA LEU A 126 11.77 0.78 -13.34
C LEU A 126 12.39 0.55 -11.95
N THR A 127 13.53 1.20 -11.72
CA THR A 127 14.22 1.18 -10.43
C THR A 127 13.41 1.90 -9.37
N LEU A 128 13.35 1.30 -8.18
CA LEU A 128 12.58 1.79 -7.04
C LEU A 128 13.51 2.00 -5.82
N ASP A 129 13.10 2.88 -4.91
CA ASP A 129 13.67 2.98 -3.57
C ASP A 129 12.92 2.10 -2.57
N GLY A 130 11.67 1.73 -2.89
CA GLY A 130 10.85 0.86 -2.05
C GLY A 130 9.71 0.21 -2.81
N ALA A 131 9.37 -1.02 -2.43
CA ALA A 131 8.16 -1.69 -2.87
C ALA A 131 7.66 -2.59 -1.75
N GLY A 132 6.35 -2.62 -1.55
CA GLY A 132 5.76 -3.42 -0.47
C GLY A 132 4.26 -3.24 -0.33
N ILE A 133 3.76 -3.55 0.85
CA ILE A 133 2.37 -3.27 1.24
C ILE A 133 2.41 -2.19 2.34
N MET A 134 1.43 -1.31 2.33
CA MET A 134 1.20 -0.36 3.42
C MET A 134 -0.26 -0.41 3.84
N TYR A 135 -0.52 -0.17 5.12
CA TYR A 135 -1.87 0.00 5.65
C TYR A 135 -2.08 1.44 6.09
N LEU A 136 -3.18 2.03 5.62
CA LEU A 136 -3.57 3.41 5.92
C LEU A 136 -4.89 3.41 6.68
N GLU A 137 -4.99 4.19 7.75
CA GLU A 137 -6.22 4.43 8.50
C GLU A 137 -6.51 5.94 8.49
N ARG A 138 -7.59 6.35 7.84
CA ARG A 138 -7.98 7.76 7.64
C ARG A 138 -6.80 8.60 7.09
N GLY A 139 -6.09 8.04 6.11
CA GLY A 139 -4.91 8.61 5.49
C GLY A 139 -3.65 8.57 6.34
N GLN A 140 -3.63 7.98 7.54
CA GLN A 140 -2.42 7.87 8.36
C GLN A 140 -1.76 6.49 8.20
N LEU A 141 -0.43 6.47 8.06
CA LEU A 141 0.34 5.23 7.92
C LEU A 141 0.40 4.47 9.24
N VAL A 142 -0.17 3.26 9.27
CA VAL A 142 -0.13 2.36 10.43
C VAL A 142 1.01 1.37 10.30
N THR A 143 1.05 0.67 9.16
CA THR A 143 2.07 -0.34 8.87
C THR A 143 2.65 -0.17 7.47
N LEU A 144 3.91 -0.54 7.32
CA LEU A 144 4.67 -0.54 6.09
C LEU A 144 5.45 -1.86 6.03
N SER A 145 5.48 -2.53 4.89
CA SER A 145 6.27 -3.75 4.72
C SER A 145 7.16 -3.70 3.48
N ASN A 146 8.06 -4.67 3.39
CA ASN A 146 8.79 -5.04 2.18
C ASN A 146 8.17 -6.22 1.42
N GLU A 147 6.95 -6.65 1.75
CA GLU A 147 6.26 -7.74 1.04
C GLU A 147 5.83 -7.28 -0.37
N SER A 148 6.63 -7.62 -1.39
CA SER A 148 6.49 -7.06 -2.74
C SER A 148 6.62 -8.07 -3.89
N GLY A 149 6.11 -9.28 -3.69
CA GLY A 149 6.04 -10.29 -4.76
C GLY A 149 7.42 -10.65 -5.32
N HIS A 150 7.74 -10.20 -6.54
CA HIS A 150 9.00 -10.50 -7.23
C HIS A 150 10.18 -9.57 -6.84
N TYR A 151 9.92 -8.42 -6.20
CA TYR A 151 10.98 -7.50 -5.77
C TYR A 151 11.67 -8.01 -4.51
N LYS A 152 10.90 -8.45 -3.49
CA LYS A 152 11.40 -8.97 -2.19
C LYS A 152 12.65 -8.23 -1.69
N PRO A 153 12.54 -6.91 -1.45
CA PRO A 153 13.63 -6.10 -0.98
C PRO A 153 14.00 -6.48 0.45
N MET A 154 15.29 -6.48 0.72
CA MET A 154 15.81 -6.70 2.06
C MET A 154 15.64 -5.44 2.91
N LEU A 155 15.67 -5.58 4.24
CA LEU A 155 15.58 -4.46 5.17
C LEU A 155 16.62 -3.36 4.86
N GLU A 156 17.85 -3.75 4.50
CA GLU A 156 18.92 -2.83 4.16
C GLU A 156 18.65 -2.04 2.88
N GLU A 157 17.92 -2.64 1.94
CA GLU A 157 17.52 -1.99 0.69
C GLU A 157 16.31 -1.06 0.87
N MET A 158 15.56 -1.24 1.95
CA MET A 158 14.37 -0.43 2.27
C MET A 158 14.67 0.85 3.05
N GLN A 159 15.92 1.10 3.42
CA GLN A 159 16.27 2.23 4.30
C GLN A 159 15.85 3.59 3.74
N ASP A 160 16.04 3.82 2.42
CA ASP A 160 15.65 5.07 1.77
C ASP A 160 14.12 5.23 1.75
N ALA A 161 13.37 4.15 1.52
CA ALA A 161 11.91 4.18 1.59
C ALA A 161 11.39 4.40 3.00
N ILE A 162 11.94 3.71 4.00
CA ILE A 162 11.60 3.91 5.42
C ILE A 162 11.86 5.36 5.83
N ALA A 163 13.01 5.92 5.43
CA ALA A 163 13.34 7.32 5.69
C ALA A 163 12.34 8.28 5.04
N TRP A 164 11.95 7.99 3.78
CA TRP A 164 10.94 8.78 3.07
C TRP A 164 9.60 8.73 3.79
N PHE A 165 9.12 7.55 4.18
CA PHE A 165 7.86 7.41 4.92
C PHE A 165 7.95 8.09 6.28
N ALA A 166 9.02 7.90 7.05
CA ALA A 166 9.21 8.53 8.36
C ALA A 166 9.26 10.06 8.30
N LYS A 167 9.83 10.63 7.23
CA LYS A 167 9.85 12.08 6.99
C LYS A 167 8.48 12.62 6.61
N ASN A 168 7.74 11.89 5.79
CA ASN A 168 6.47 12.35 5.24
C ASN A 168 5.28 12.00 6.16
N SER A 169 5.37 10.95 6.97
CA SER A 169 4.41 10.61 8.00
C SER A 169 4.61 11.52 9.20
N ASN A 170 3.54 12.13 9.71
CA ASN A 170 3.62 12.96 10.91
C ASN A 170 3.61 12.15 12.22
N ASN A 171 3.69 10.82 12.11
CA ASN A 171 3.54 9.86 13.18
C ASN A 171 4.53 8.71 13.02
N ASN A 172 4.72 7.99 14.12
CA ASN A 172 5.37 6.68 14.13
C ASN A 172 4.49 5.66 13.40
N PHE A 173 5.10 4.59 12.89
CA PHE A 173 4.41 3.47 12.26
C PHE A 173 5.19 2.17 12.52
N ILE A 174 4.64 1.02 12.15
CA ILE A 174 5.33 -0.27 12.24
C ILE A 174 5.89 -0.65 10.87
N PHE A 175 7.16 -1.02 10.83
CA PHE A 175 7.77 -1.68 9.68
C PHE A 175 7.78 -3.20 9.88
N GLU A 176 7.24 -3.92 8.90
CA GLU A 176 7.23 -5.38 8.82
C GLU A 176 8.34 -5.83 7.87
N ASP A 177 9.30 -6.59 8.40
CA ASP A 177 10.42 -7.12 7.64
C ASP A 177 10.22 -8.60 7.30
N HIS A 178 10.03 -8.85 6.01
CA HIS A 178 9.84 -10.13 5.35
C HIS A 178 11.13 -10.68 4.73
N SER A 179 12.29 -10.08 5.00
CA SER A 179 13.58 -10.47 4.41
C SER A 179 13.96 -11.94 4.67
N HIS A 180 13.58 -12.45 5.84
CA HIS A 180 14.04 -13.74 6.37
C HIS A 180 12.87 -14.66 6.77
N GLN A 181 11.86 -14.77 5.90
CA GLN A 181 10.69 -15.60 6.16
C GLN A 181 11.04 -17.07 6.41
N ASP A 182 10.52 -17.61 7.52
CA ASP A 182 10.66 -18.99 7.95
C ASP A 182 9.30 -19.53 8.41
N LYS A 183 8.69 -20.38 7.59
CA LYS A 183 7.36 -20.97 7.83
C LYS A 183 7.26 -21.80 9.11
N THR A 184 8.39 -22.18 9.71
CA THR A 184 8.41 -22.94 10.97
C THR A 184 8.27 -22.03 12.20
N LYS A 185 8.50 -20.72 12.04
CA LYS A 185 8.43 -19.73 13.12
C LYS A 185 7.05 -19.08 13.21
N ILE A 186 6.79 -18.49 14.37
CA ILE A 186 5.63 -17.61 14.60
C ILE A 186 5.63 -16.49 13.55
N PHE A 187 4.46 -16.21 12.97
CA PHE A 187 4.29 -15.21 11.90
C PHE A 187 5.26 -15.40 10.73
N ASN A 188 5.60 -16.64 10.40
CA ASN A 188 6.59 -16.96 9.38
C ASN A 188 7.94 -16.24 9.55
N GLY A 189 8.35 -15.93 10.78
CA GLY A 189 9.62 -15.27 11.06
C GLY A 189 9.71 -13.80 10.63
N ILE A 190 8.57 -13.14 10.37
CA ILE A 190 8.52 -11.70 10.11
C ILE A 190 9.02 -10.94 11.35
N ASN A 191 9.94 -9.99 11.14
CA ASN A 191 10.41 -9.10 12.20
C ASN A 191 9.60 -7.80 12.18
N TYR A 192 9.33 -7.24 13.36
CA TYR A 192 8.53 -6.02 13.50
C TYR A 192 9.36 -4.93 14.18
N TYR A 193 9.36 -3.75 13.58
CA TYR A 193 10.08 -2.59 14.07
C TYR A 193 9.14 -1.40 14.23
N LYS A 194 9.22 -0.69 15.34
CA LYS A 194 8.60 0.62 15.49
C LYS A 194 9.52 1.64 14.84
N VAL A 195 9.00 2.35 13.83
CA VAL A 195 9.71 3.45 13.20
C VAL A 195 9.39 4.72 13.97
N ILE A 196 10.40 5.27 14.65
CA ILE A 196 10.27 6.46 15.47
C ILE A 196 10.91 7.64 14.76
N THR A 197 10.11 8.63 14.36
CA THR A 197 10.59 9.86 13.71
C THR A 197 11.02 10.88 14.75
N LYS A 198 12.29 11.29 14.71
CA LYS A 198 12.83 12.36 15.57
C LYS A 198 12.63 13.72 14.89
N ARG A 199 11.66 14.49 15.38
CA ARG A 199 11.28 15.81 14.82
C ARG A 199 12.43 16.81 14.72
N GLN A 200 13.41 16.75 15.62
CA GLN A 200 14.50 17.74 15.70
C GLN A 200 15.46 17.71 14.51
N ASN A 201 15.63 16.57 13.84
CA ASN A 201 16.60 16.41 12.75
C ASN A 201 16.09 15.56 11.57
N GLY A 202 14.82 15.14 11.58
CA GLY A 202 14.25 14.29 10.55
C GLY A 202 14.86 12.88 10.49
N SER A 203 15.69 12.50 11.47
CA SER A 203 16.20 11.13 11.58
C SER A 203 15.11 10.18 12.08
N HIS A 204 15.29 8.90 11.79
CA HIS A 204 14.40 7.85 12.28
C HIS A 204 15.22 6.77 13.00
N VAL A 205 14.55 6.03 13.87
CA VAL A 205 15.11 4.87 14.57
C VAL A 205 14.16 3.70 14.37
N LEU A 206 14.73 2.53 14.06
CA LEU A 206 14.02 1.26 14.05
C LEU A 206 14.21 0.59 15.42
N GLU A 207 13.14 0.55 16.21
CA GLU A 207 13.13 -0.14 17.49
C GLU A 207 12.46 -1.51 17.33
N PRO A 208 13.16 -2.63 17.58
CA PRO A 208 12.55 -3.96 17.46
C PRO A 208 11.44 -4.13 18.51
N ILE A 209 10.23 -4.50 18.07
CA ILE A 209 9.05 -4.68 18.95
C ILE A 209 8.98 -6.12 19.47
N GLY A 210 9.40 -7.09 18.64
CA GLY A 210 9.11 -8.51 18.85
C GLY A 210 7.65 -8.86 18.55
N THR A 211 7.34 -10.16 18.49
CA THR A 211 5.99 -10.63 18.10
C THR A 211 4.96 -10.51 19.21
N THR A 212 5.37 -10.60 20.48
CA THR A 212 4.46 -10.53 21.64
C THR A 212 3.90 -9.14 21.88
N ASN A 213 4.64 -8.09 21.51
CA ASN A 213 4.26 -6.70 21.75
C ASN A 213 3.64 -6.04 20.51
N LEU A 214 3.45 -6.79 19.41
CA LEU A 214 2.93 -6.26 18.16
C LEU A 214 1.52 -5.68 18.31
N VAL A 215 0.63 -6.43 18.96
CA VAL A 215 -0.75 -6.01 19.20
C VAL A 215 -0.81 -4.72 20.01
N ASP A 216 -0.03 -4.64 21.10
CA ASP A 216 0.03 -3.44 21.94
C ASP A 216 0.58 -2.24 21.16
N ALA A 217 1.61 -2.46 20.32
CA ALA A 217 2.20 -1.41 19.50
C ALA A 217 1.21 -0.85 18.47
N ILE A 218 0.46 -1.70 17.75
CA ILE A 218 -0.56 -1.26 16.79
C ILE A 218 -1.71 -0.58 17.53
N THR A 219 -2.20 -1.16 18.62
CA THR A 219 -3.28 -0.57 19.42
C THR A 219 -2.90 0.83 19.91
N SER A 220 -1.67 1.01 20.42
CA SER A 220 -1.16 2.31 20.84
C SER A 220 -1.09 3.33 19.69
N LEU A 221 -0.66 2.90 18.50
CA LEU A 221 -0.64 3.76 17.30
C LEU A 221 -2.05 4.19 16.91
N ARG A 222 -3.00 3.25 16.81
CA ARG A 222 -4.40 3.55 16.45
C ARG A 222 -5.05 4.52 17.43
N ASN A 223 -4.86 4.32 18.73
CA ASN A 223 -5.39 5.23 19.74
C ASN A 223 -4.80 6.65 19.60
N THR A 224 -3.50 6.74 19.31
CA THR A 224 -2.85 8.04 19.04
C THR A 224 -3.42 8.71 17.79
N PHE A 225 -3.75 7.92 16.77
CA PHE A 225 -4.30 8.39 15.49
C PHE A 225 -5.72 8.92 15.66
N LEU A 226 -6.57 8.18 16.38
CA LEU A 226 -7.92 8.60 16.71
C LEU A 226 -7.93 9.90 17.49
N GLN A 227 -7.11 10.04 18.54
CA GLN A 227 -7.02 11.28 19.31
C GLN A 227 -6.62 12.46 18.42
N ARG A 228 -5.56 12.31 17.61
CA ARG A 228 -5.13 13.38 16.71
C ARG A 228 -6.17 13.75 15.66
N TYR A 229 -6.90 12.76 15.15
CA TYR A 229 -7.98 13.01 14.20
C TYR A 229 -9.08 13.85 14.84
N LEU A 230 -9.49 13.53 16.08
CA LEU A 230 -10.45 14.31 16.86
C LEU A 230 -9.94 15.73 17.11
N ASP A 231 -8.70 15.90 17.58
CA ASP A 231 -8.08 17.21 17.81
C ASP A 231 -8.09 18.09 16.55
N THR A 232 -7.85 17.48 15.38
CA THR A 232 -7.84 18.20 14.10
C THR A 232 -9.24 18.63 13.69
N PHE A 233 -10.25 17.79 13.94
CA PHE A 233 -11.64 18.11 13.62
C PHE A 233 -12.17 19.22 14.52
N GLU A 234 -11.94 19.13 15.83
CA GLU A 234 -12.33 20.17 16.79
C GLU A 234 -11.68 21.52 16.47
N SER A 235 -10.46 21.53 15.92
CA SER A 235 -9.80 22.78 15.51
C SER A 235 -10.40 23.44 14.27
N LEU A 236 -11.12 22.69 13.42
CA LEU A 236 -11.76 23.21 12.21
C LEU A 236 -13.15 23.80 12.51
N ASP A 237 -13.88 23.23 13.47
CA ASP A 237 -15.23 23.70 13.84
C ASP A 237 -15.24 25.03 14.64
N ILE A 238 -14.08 25.53 15.09
CA ILE A 238 -13.97 26.78 15.86
C ILE A 238 -13.81 28.02 14.95
N GLU A 239 -13.44 27.86 13.68
CA GLU A 239 -13.22 29.00 12.76
C GLU A 239 -14.48 29.46 12.00
N ASP A 240 -15.62 28.74 12.09
CA ASP A 240 -16.86 29.09 11.38
C ASP A 240 -17.92 29.83 12.24
N SER A 241 -17.60 30.21 13.49
CA SER A 241 -18.57 30.93 14.37
C SER A 241 -18.83 32.41 14.02
N GLU A 242 -18.26 32.93 12.93
CA GLU A 242 -18.61 34.25 12.37
C GLU A 242 -19.47 34.17 11.09
N ALA A 243 -19.88 32.98 10.65
CA ALA A 243 -20.72 32.78 9.45
C ALA A 243 -22.18 32.37 9.75
N GLU A 244 -22.63 32.48 11.01
CA GLU A 244 -23.96 32.00 11.42
C GLU A 244 -25.15 32.92 11.06
N GLU A 245 -24.96 34.15 10.57
CA GLU A 245 -26.09 35.05 10.29
C GLU A 245 -26.78 34.87 8.91
N GLU A 246 -26.25 34.07 7.97
CA GLU A 246 -26.90 33.87 6.66
C GLU A 246 -27.30 32.42 6.32
N MET A 247 -26.99 31.42 7.16
CA MET A 247 -27.29 30.01 6.89
C MET A 247 -28.52 29.43 7.62
N GLU A 248 -29.22 30.20 8.45
CA GLU A 248 -30.44 29.72 9.13
C GLU A 248 -31.62 29.48 8.17
N ASP A 249 -31.66 30.10 6.99
CA ASP A 249 -32.82 30.02 6.08
C ASP A 249 -32.78 28.84 5.08
N LEU A 250 -31.65 28.12 4.98
CA LEU A 250 -31.51 26.99 4.03
C LEU A 250 -31.62 25.61 4.68
N TYR A 251 -31.46 25.49 6.00
CA TYR A 251 -31.49 24.21 6.72
C TYR A 251 -32.82 23.86 7.39
N ALA A 252 -33.81 24.78 7.40
CA ALA A 252 -35.10 24.55 8.05
C ALA A 252 -36.11 23.68 7.26
N LYS A 253 -35.74 23.06 6.13
CA LYS A 253 -36.72 22.35 5.25
C LYS A 253 -36.53 20.86 5.01
N GLU A 254 -35.48 20.22 5.51
CA GLU A 254 -35.39 18.75 5.42
C GLU A 254 -35.28 18.12 6.82
N LYS A 255 -36.47 17.81 7.35
CA LYS A 255 -36.76 16.72 8.30
C LYS A 255 -35.67 16.39 9.33
N GLY A 256 -35.80 16.98 10.52
CA GLY A 256 -36.32 16.27 11.70
C GLY A 256 -35.63 15.00 12.20
N GLU A 257 -34.46 14.62 11.71
CA GLU A 257 -33.61 13.62 12.35
C GLU A 257 -32.63 14.35 13.25
N LYS A 258 -32.86 14.26 14.57
CA LYS A 258 -31.84 14.54 15.56
C LYS A 258 -30.61 13.74 15.16
N ILE A 259 -29.53 14.42 14.78
CA ILE A 259 -28.20 13.83 14.79
C ILE A 259 -27.96 13.50 16.27
N GLU A 260 -28.22 12.25 16.65
CA GLU A 260 -27.77 11.73 17.92
C GLU A 260 -26.28 11.98 17.95
N SER A 261 -25.83 12.79 18.92
CA SER A 261 -24.44 12.86 19.29
C SER A 261 -23.96 11.42 19.38
N LEU A 262 -23.06 11.02 18.47
CA LEU A 262 -22.39 9.74 18.54
C LEU A 262 -21.64 9.74 19.87
N GLU A 263 -22.30 9.26 20.93
CA GLU A 263 -21.64 8.87 22.16
C GLU A 263 -20.72 7.73 21.75
N ILE A 264 -19.46 8.06 21.49
CA ILE A 264 -18.38 7.09 21.26
C ILE A 264 -18.09 6.44 22.62
N SER A 265 -19.03 5.61 23.09
CA SER A 265 -19.00 4.96 24.41
C SER A 265 -18.17 3.67 24.42
N TRP A 266 -17.33 3.43 23.40
CA TRP A 266 -16.58 2.19 23.22
C TRP A 266 -15.06 2.41 23.15
N ILE A 267 -14.50 3.06 24.17
CA ILE A 267 -13.07 2.97 24.48
C ILE A 267 -12.90 2.07 25.72
N GLU A 268 -13.49 0.87 25.69
CA GLU A 268 -12.91 -0.23 26.46
C GLU A 268 -11.63 -0.58 25.73
N LYS A 269 -10.47 -0.22 26.29
CA LYS A 269 -9.10 -0.45 25.77
C LYS A 269 -9.06 -1.59 24.75
N GLY A 270 -9.29 -1.24 23.48
CA GLY A 270 -9.59 -2.20 22.41
C GLY A 270 -8.36 -3.00 22.09
N ILE A 271 -8.19 -4.14 22.75
CA ILE A 271 -7.17 -5.12 22.40
C ILE A 271 -7.58 -5.64 21.03
N LEU A 272 -6.80 -5.30 20.00
CA LEU A 272 -7.00 -5.83 18.66
C LEU A 272 -7.07 -7.36 18.75
N ASP A 273 -8.19 -7.93 18.31
CA ASP A 273 -8.26 -9.37 18.14
C ASP A 273 -7.49 -9.80 16.87
N TYR A 274 -7.26 -11.11 16.69
CA TYR A 274 -6.47 -11.57 15.55
C TYR A 274 -7.06 -11.19 14.18
N PRO A 275 -8.38 -11.33 13.95
CA PRO A 275 -9.03 -10.78 12.76
C PRO A 275 -8.67 -9.31 12.50
N GLU A 276 -8.74 -8.45 13.51
CA GLU A 276 -8.37 -7.04 13.35
C GLU A 276 -6.87 -6.86 13.09
N LEU A 277 -6.00 -7.61 13.78
CA LEU A 277 -4.55 -7.58 13.54
C LEU A 277 -4.20 -7.94 12.09
N VAL A 278 -4.90 -8.92 11.51
CA VAL A 278 -4.71 -9.35 10.11
C VAL A 278 -5.07 -8.25 9.12
N VAL A 279 -6.08 -7.42 9.43
CA VAL A 279 -6.44 -6.28 8.58
C VAL A 279 -5.33 -5.24 8.55
N HIS A 280 -4.68 -4.99 9.69
CA HIS A 280 -3.67 -3.95 9.85
C HIS A 280 -2.26 -4.35 9.44
N THR A 281 -2.01 -5.64 9.16
CA THR A 281 -0.67 -6.16 8.90
C THR A 281 -0.62 -6.95 7.60
N CYS A 282 0.59 -7.30 7.12
CA CYS A 282 0.71 -8.22 5.99
C CYS A 282 0.42 -9.69 6.36
N LEU A 283 -0.02 -9.95 7.60
CA LEU A 283 -0.40 -11.28 8.06
C LEU A 283 -1.56 -11.89 7.26
N GLN A 284 -2.37 -11.07 6.58
CA GLN A 284 -3.42 -11.52 5.65
C GLN A 284 -2.91 -12.44 4.52
N ASN A 285 -1.63 -12.32 4.16
CA ASN A 285 -1.01 -13.15 3.12
C ASN A 285 -0.44 -14.47 3.67
N LEU A 286 -0.42 -14.64 4.99
CA LEU A 286 0.00 -15.90 5.60
C LEU A 286 -1.16 -16.89 5.55
N ASN A 287 -1.00 -17.93 4.73
CA ASN A 287 -1.85 -19.11 4.81
C ASN A 287 -1.52 -19.84 6.11
N ILE A 288 -2.19 -19.48 7.21
CA ILE A 288 -2.06 -20.14 8.52
C ILE A 288 -3.23 -21.12 8.69
N PRO A 289 -3.13 -22.36 8.16
CA PRO A 289 -4.17 -23.35 8.38
C PRO A 289 -4.25 -23.67 9.88
N ASN A 290 -5.47 -23.61 10.44
CA ASN A 290 -5.86 -24.14 11.75
C ASN A 290 -5.21 -23.53 13.02
N LYS A 291 -4.62 -22.33 13.00
CA LYS A 291 -4.14 -21.68 14.24
C LYS A 291 -5.06 -20.54 14.67
N GLN A 292 -5.87 -20.78 15.68
CA GLN A 292 -6.60 -19.72 16.39
C GLN A 292 -5.59 -18.99 17.29
N LEU A 293 -5.26 -17.74 16.96
CA LEU A 293 -4.56 -16.88 17.90
C LEU A 293 -5.48 -16.64 19.09
N SER A 294 -4.99 -17.02 20.27
CA SER A 294 -5.71 -16.82 21.53
C SER A 294 -6.02 -15.33 21.70
N ARG A 295 -7.31 -15.02 21.90
CA ARG A 295 -7.88 -13.67 22.12
C ARG A 295 -7.17 -12.84 23.20
N PHE A 296 -6.34 -13.45 24.04
CA PHE A 296 -5.79 -12.80 25.22
C PHE A 296 -4.27 -12.67 25.26
N ASN A 297 -3.48 -13.32 24.39
CA ASN A 297 -2.02 -13.37 24.62
C ASN A 297 -1.09 -13.46 23.38
N CYS A 298 -1.58 -13.35 22.14
CA CYS A 298 -0.72 -13.52 20.94
C CYS A 298 0.12 -14.82 20.91
N ILE A 299 -0.20 -15.81 21.75
CA ILE A 299 0.43 -17.13 21.72
C ILE A 299 -0.34 -17.96 20.69
N LEU A 300 0.34 -18.31 19.60
CA LEU A 300 -0.10 -19.37 18.68
C LEU A 300 -0.09 -20.70 19.47
N ARG A 301 -1.28 -21.24 19.74
CA ARG A 301 -1.43 -22.66 20.10
C ARG A 301 -1.75 -23.46 18.84
#